data_AF-A0A934GMC3-F1
#
_entry.id   AF-A0A934GMC3-F1
#
_cell.length_a   1.000
_cell.length_b   1.000
_cell.length_c   1.000
_cell.angle_alpha   90.00
_cell.angle_beta   90.00
_cell.angle_gamma   90.00
#
_symmetry.space_group_name_H-M   'P 1'
#
loop_
_entity.id
_entity.type
_entity.pdbx_description
1 polymer ?
#
loop_
_entity_poly.entity_id
_entity_poly.type
_entity_poly.pdbx_seq_one_letter_code
_entity_poly.pdbx_strand_id
1 'polypeptide(L)'
;MLAYFPAPYRDELLYSVLARYCRHVGSPATKQALLALFGNGRVIASFDLPGHLDALAERIPAKCGLSVDRMIDELTLYPYFSIVWLDSVPTFCIVRPSRAP
;
A
#
# COMPACT_ATOMS: atom_id res chain seq x y z
N MET A 1 -1.97 8.85 -13.21
CA MET A 1 -2.90 7.70 -13.17
C MET A 1 -2.18 6.50 -13.78
N LEU A 2 -2.16 5.35 -13.11
CA LEU A 2 -1.45 4.15 -13.58
C LEU A 2 -2.26 3.47 -14.70
N ALA A 3 -1.60 3.11 -15.81
CA ALA A 3 -2.26 2.38 -16.90
C ALA A 3 -2.54 0.90 -16.52
N TYR A 4 -1.66 0.33 -15.71
CA TYR A 4 -1.66 -1.06 -15.31
C TYR A 4 -1.40 -1.18 -13.80
N PHE A 5 -2.10 -2.10 -13.15
CA PHE A 5 -1.81 -2.54 -11.78
C PHE A 5 -2.19 -4.02 -11.68
N PRO A 6 -1.31 -4.91 -11.17
CA PRO A 6 -1.62 -6.32 -11.04
C PRO A 6 -2.75 -6.52 -10.02
N ALA A 7 -3.66 -7.46 -10.31
CA ALA A 7 -4.62 -7.89 -9.31
C ALA A 7 -3.88 -8.58 -8.14
N PRO A 8 -4.15 -8.19 -6.88
CA PRO A 8 -3.59 -8.86 -5.72
C PRO A 8 -4.11 -10.29 -5.63
N TYR A 9 -3.26 -11.21 -5.20
CA TYR A 9 -3.70 -12.55 -4.84
C TYR A 9 -4.27 -12.58 -3.43
N ARG A 10 -5.01 -13.65 -3.12
CA ARG A 10 -5.52 -13.89 -1.77
C ARG A 10 -4.35 -14.03 -0.80
N ASP A 11 -4.43 -13.36 0.35
CA ASP A 11 -3.41 -13.39 1.41
C ASP A 11 -2.02 -12.89 0.97
N GLU A 12 -1.95 -12.05 -0.07
CA GLU A 12 -0.71 -11.47 -0.57
C GLU A 12 -0.41 -10.12 0.10
N LEU A 13 0.83 -9.93 0.55
CA LEU A 13 1.27 -8.65 1.09
C LEU A 13 1.35 -7.57 0.01
N LEU A 14 1.02 -6.33 0.37
CA LEU A 14 1.13 -5.16 -0.50
C LEU A 14 2.55 -5.04 -1.07
N TYR A 15 3.57 -5.33 -0.26
CA TYR A 15 4.96 -5.38 -0.70
C TYR A 15 5.18 -6.33 -1.90
N SER A 16 4.58 -7.53 -1.85
CA SER A 16 4.67 -8.52 -2.93
C SER A 16 3.96 -8.04 -4.20
N VAL A 17 2.77 -7.44 -4.05
CA VAL A 17 2.01 -6.86 -5.17
C VAL A 17 2.82 -5.77 -5.87
N LEU A 18 3.47 -4.89 -5.11
CA LEU A 18 4.34 -3.83 -5.65
C LEU A 18 5.59 -4.42 -6.34
N ALA A 19 6.19 -5.47 -5.79
CA ALA A 19 7.31 -6.17 -6.41
C ALA A 19 6.91 -6.81 -7.76
N ARG A 20 5.72 -7.44 -7.82
CA ARG A 20 5.13 -7.96 -9.06
C ARG A 20 4.91 -6.85 -10.07
N TYR A 21 4.35 -5.72 -9.64
CA TYR A 21 4.18 -4.56 -10.50
C TYR A 21 5.53 -4.10 -11.10
N CYS A 22 6.56 -3.95 -10.27
CA CYS A 22 7.91 -3.59 -10.72
C CYS A 22 8.46 -4.58 -11.76
N ARG A 23 8.22 -5.88 -11.55
CA ARG A 23 8.63 -6.94 -12.47
C ARG A 23 7.84 -6.90 -13.79
N HIS A 24 6.53 -6.66 -13.75
CA HIS A 24 5.68 -6.60 -14.94
C HIS A 24 5.96 -5.38 -15.81
N VAL A 25 6.26 -4.24 -15.20
CA VAL A 25 6.60 -3.01 -15.92
C VAL A 25 8.04 -3.06 -16.46
N GLY A 26 8.88 -3.96 -15.95
CA GLY A 26 10.26 -4.10 -16.41
C GLY A 26 11.10 -2.84 -16.18
N SER A 27 10.75 -2.04 -15.18
CA SER A 27 11.43 -0.77 -14.91
C SER A 27 12.87 -1.05 -14.45
N PRO A 28 13.90 -0.51 -15.13
CA PRO A 28 15.30 -0.76 -14.79
C PRO A 28 15.67 -0.21 -13.40
N ALA A 29 14.90 0.77 -12.91
CA ALA A 29 15.04 1.32 -11.57
C ALA A 29 13.74 1.16 -10.77
N THR A 30 13.80 0.43 -9.64
CA THR A 30 12.73 0.34 -8.65
C THR A 30 12.25 1.72 -8.18
N LYS A 31 13.17 2.71 -8.13
CA LYS A 31 12.86 4.11 -7.82
C LYS A 31 11.86 4.75 -8.78
N GLN A 32 11.96 4.46 -10.08
CA GLN A 32 11.03 5.01 -11.07
C GLN A 32 9.64 4.37 -10.94
N ALA A 33 9.59 3.07 -10.66
CA ALA A 33 8.33 2.38 -10.38
C ALA A 33 7.67 2.93 -9.10
N LEU A 34 8.43 3.16 -8.03
CA LEU A 34 7.94 3.78 -6.79
C LEU A 34 7.47 5.22 -7.01
N LEU A 35 8.19 6.00 -7.83
CA LEU A 35 7.75 7.34 -8.22
C LEU A 35 6.41 7.31 -8.98
N ALA A 36 6.21 6.32 -9.85
CA ALA A 36 4.93 6.15 -10.55
C ALA A 36 3.79 5.69 -9.62
N LEU A 37 4.09 4.84 -8.64
CA LEU A 37 3.13 4.29 -7.68
C LEU A 37 2.71 5.29 -6.60
N PHE A 38 3.68 5.96 -5.97
CA PHE A 38 3.46 6.82 -4.81
C PHE A 38 3.69 8.32 -5.10
N GLY A 39 4.21 8.67 -6.28
CA GLY A 39 4.55 10.05 -6.61
C GLY A 39 5.82 10.54 -5.97
N ASN A 40 6.47 9.69 -5.17
CA ASN A 40 7.66 10.02 -4.42
C ASN A 40 8.60 8.81 -4.46
N GLY A 41 9.78 9.00 -5.07
CA GLY A 41 10.81 7.97 -5.18
C GLY A 41 11.61 7.74 -3.89
N ARG A 42 11.27 8.43 -2.78
CA ARG A 42 11.81 8.20 -1.43
C ARG A 42 10.88 7.37 -0.54
N VAL A 43 9.73 6.93 -1.04
CA VAL A 43 8.84 6.06 -0.26
C VAL A 43 9.53 4.72 -0.06
N ILE A 44 9.77 4.38 1.20
CA ILE A 44 10.23 3.05 1.60
C ILE A 44 8.97 2.18 1.63
N ALA A 45 8.93 1.15 0.80
CA ALA A 45 7.89 0.12 0.87
C ALA A 45 8.14 -0.73 2.12
N SER A 46 7.68 -0.27 3.27
CA SER A 46 7.67 -1.06 4.50
C SER A 46 6.69 -2.21 4.33
N PHE A 47 7.10 -3.41 4.76
CA PHE A 47 6.28 -4.63 4.69
C PHE A 47 5.16 -4.64 5.73
N ASP A 48 5.34 -3.92 6.84
CA ASP A 48 4.40 -3.91 7.97
C ASP A 48 3.21 -2.96 7.73
N LEU A 49 3.51 -1.66 7.71
CA LEU A 49 2.55 -0.56 7.70
C LEU A 49 3.04 0.50 6.70
N PRO A 50 2.80 0.27 5.40
CA PRO A 50 3.18 1.22 4.38
C PRO A 50 2.35 2.51 4.56
N GLY A 51 3.03 3.63 4.78
CA GLY A 51 2.40 4.94 4.73
C GLY A 51 2.05 5.35 3.28
N HIS A 52 1.30 6.45 3.13
CA HIS A 52 0.93 7.02 1.83
C HIS A 52 -0.01 6.14 0.98
N LEU A 53 -0.81 5.27 1.61
CA LEU A 53 -1.83 4.47 0.93
C LEU A 53 -2.88 5.32 0.22
N ASP A 54 -3.21 6.49 0.77
CA ASP A 54 -4.12 7.44 0.13
C ASP A 54 -3.58 7.87 -1.26
N ALA A 55 -2.30 8.22 -1.35
CA ALA A 55 -1.64 8.60 -2.60
C ALA A 55 -1.50 7.43 -3.59
N LEU A 56 -1.46 6.19 -3.09
CA LEU A 56 -1.46 4.99 -3.91
C LEU A 56 -2.86 4.71 -4.48
N ALA A 57 -3.90 4.79 -3.65
CA ALA A 57 -5.29 4.58 -4.05
C ALA A 57 -5.76 5.60 -5.09
N GLU A 58 -5.33 6.86 -4.98
CA GLU A 58 -5.62 7.90 -5.99
C GLU A 58 -4.98 7.61 -7.36
N ARG A 59 -3.87 6.87 -7.38
CA ARG A 59 -3.15 6.55 -8.63
C ARG A 59 -3.56 5.23 -9.25
N ILE A 60 -4.05 4.29 -8.45
CA ILE A 60 -4.54 3.00 -8.90
C ILE A 60 -5.83 3.22 -9.70
N PRO A 61 -5.96 2.57 -10.87
CA PRO A 61 -7.16 2.74 -11.67
C PRO A 61 -8.35 2.07 -10.98
N ALA A 62 -9.51 2.76 -10.94
CA ALA A 62 -10.71 2.34 -10.22
C ALA A 62 -11.21 0.93 -10.59
N LYS A 63 -10.89 0.45 -11.80
CA LYS A 63 -11.15 -0.92 -12.27
C LYS A 63 -10.56 -2.02 -11.38
N CYS A 64 -9.54 -1.73 -10.57
CA CYS A 64 -8.95 -2.69 -9.65
C CYS A 64 -9.80 -2.90 -8.38
N GLY A 65 -10.76 -2.03 -8.08
CA GLY A 65 -11.62 -2.17 -6.89
C GLY A 65 -10.88 -2.13 -5.55
N LEU A 66 -9.66 -1.61 -5.53
CA LEU A 66 -8.79 -1.53 -4.37
C LEU A 66 -9.04 -0.20 -3.62
N SER A 67 -9.84 -0.23 -2.56
CA SER A 67 -9.95 0.91 -1.64
C SER A 67 -8.82 0.88 -0.62
N VAL A 68 -8.52 2.04 -0.02
CA VAL A 68 -7.51 2.16 1.04
C VAL A 68 -7.80 1.18 2.19
N ASP A 69 -9.05 1.11 2.65
CA ASP A 69 -9.41 0.26 3.78
C ASP A 69 -9.21 -1.24 3.45
N ARG A 70 -9.54 -1.67 2.22
CA ARG A 70 -9.26 -3.04 1.78
C ARG A 70 -7.77 -3.33 1.67
N MET A 71 -6.95 -2.36 1.24
CA MET A 71 -5.51 -2.55 1.24
C MET A 71 -4.98 -2.76 2.65
N ILE A 72 -5.51 -2.02 3.63
CA ILE A 72 -5.10 -2.14 5.04
C ILE A 72 -5.51 -3.51 5.57
N ASP A 73 -6.75 -3.91 5.37
CA ASP A 73 -7.29 -5.14 5.96
C ASP A 73 -6.79 -6.41 5.27
N GLU A 74 -6.66 -6.41 3.94
CA GLU A 74 -6.34 -7.62 3.16
C GLU A 74 -4.85 -7.71 2.77
N LEU A 75 -4.16 -6.57 2.59
CA LEU A 75 -2.80 -6.53 2.01
C LEU A 75 -1.72 -6.04 2.97
N THR A 76 -2.06 -5.68 4.21
CA THR A 76 -1.05 -5.32 5.22
C THR A 76 -1.10 -6.26 6.42
N LEU A 77 -0.05 -6.21 7.25
CA LEU A 77 -0.01 -6.96 8.50
C LEU A 77 -0.86 -6.31 9.61
N TYR A 78 -1.60 -5.24 9.30
CA TYR A 78 -2.44 -4.53 10.25
C TYR A 78 -3.37 -5.44 11.07
N PRO A 79 -4.08 -6.44 10.52
CA PRO A 79 -4.94 -7.32 11.32
C PRO A 79 -4.19 -8.03 12.44
N TYR A 80 -2.95 -8.46 12.18
CA TYR A 80 -2.10 -9.12 13.18
C TYR A 80 -1.63 -8.16 14.27
N PHE A 81 -1.30 -6.92 13.91
CA PHE A 81 -0.98 -5.89 14.88
C PHE A 81 -2.21 -5.47 15.69
N SER A 82 -3.38 -5.33 15.07
CA SER A 82 -4.60 -4.84 15.73
C SER A 82 -5.02 -5.67 16.94
N ILE A 83 -4.77 -6.98 16.92
CA ILE A 83 -5.00 -7.90 18.04
C ILE A 83 -4.09 -7.59 19.23
N VAL A 84 -2.83 -7.23 18.95
CA VAL A 84 -1.84 -6.92 20.00
C VAL A 84 -2.09 -5.55 20.62
N TRP A 85 -2.72 -4.62 19.89
CA TRP A 85 -2.93 -3.22 20.29
C TRP A 85 -4.35 -2.88 20.75
N LEU A 86 -5.13 -3.88 21.19
CA LEU A 86 -6.57 -3.75 21.47
C LEU A 86 -6.93 -2.71 22.57
N ASP A 87 -5.98 -2.28 23.39
CA ASP A 87 -6.26 -1.43 24.57
C ASP A 87 -5.68 0.01 24.52
N SER A 88 -4.93 0.42 23.48
CA SER A 88 -4.13 1.67 23.62
C SER A 88 -4.07 2.62 22.43
N VAL A 89 -4.45 2.23 21.20
CA VAL A 89 -4.34 3.17 20.05
C VAL A 89 -5.44 2.93 19.02
N PRO A 90 -6.24 3.95 18.67
CA PRO A 90 -7.21 3.80 17.59
C PRO A 90 -6.49 3.56 16.25
N THR A 91 -7.04 2.63 15.45
CA THR A 91 -6.66 2.22 14.08
C THR A 91 -6.13 3.35 13.20
N PHE A 92 -6.71 4.53 13.37
CA PHE A 92 -6.41 5.75 12.64
C PHE A 92 -4.99 6.27 12.84
N CYS A 93 -4.44 6.22 14.06
CA CYS A 93 -3.15 6.82 14.38
C CYS A 93 -1.95 6.07 13.77
N ILE A 94 -2.08 4.76 13.57
CA ILE A 94 -0.97 3.91 13.11
C ILE A 94 -0.85 3.94 11.58
N VAL A 95 -1.98 3.87 10.88
CA VAL A 95 -1.98 3.73 9.41
C VAL A 95 -2.15 5.07 8.70
N ARG A 96 -2.78 6.07 9.34
CA ARG A 96 -2.96 7.43 8.80
C ARG A 96 -2.48 8.52 9.77
N PRO A 97 -1.17 8.60 10.05
CA PRO A 97 -0.63 9.56 11.02
C PRO A 97 -0.82 11.03 10.61
N SER A 98 -0.97 11.33 9.32
CA SER A 98 -1.13 12.71 8.82
C SER A 98 -2.54 13.29 9.00
N ARG A 99 -3.47 12.53 9.60
CA ARG A 99 -4.87 12.93 9.73
C ARG A 99 -5.36 12.93 11.18
N ALA A 100 -4.46 12.70 12.16
CA ALA A 100 -4.74 12.84 13.58
C ALA A 100 -5.29 14.24 13.90
N PRO A 101 -6.28 14.36 14.80
CA PRO A 101 -6.86 15.65 15.19
C PRO A 101 -5.84 16.59 15.85
#